data_AF-A0A1B6MHH3-F1
#
_entry.id   AF-A0A1B6MHH3-F1
#
_cell.length_a   1.000
_cell.length_b   1.000
_cell.length_c   1.000
_cell.angle_alpha   90.00
_cell.angle_beta   90.00
_cell.angle_gamma   90.00
#
_symmetry.space_group_name_H-M   'P 1'
#
loop_
_entity.id
_entity.type
_entity.pdbx_description
1 polymer ?
#
loop_
_entity_poly.entity_id
_entity_poly.type
_entity_poly.pdbx_seq_one_letter_code
_entity_poly.pdbx_strand_id
1 'polypeptide(L)'
;MALRSLLLLASTMFAMSSTLEDPEFWFKKGRAELEAAFQIKWNTGVAKNVLLFVGDGMGINTITAARIYKSLENSSLVFENFPHIGLTKTYCADRQVPDSSSAANALFSGVKTNYETVGVDASVPFDNCQKSLEQQRRLTNIIGWAQAAGKDTGFVTTTRVTHATPSALYAYCPNRRWECEAKMPLSAADCKDIARQLVEDEPGKSIKVIMGGGRQCLMTNINVSDSDPRDTWSCSRKDGRDLIKLWIDEKKREGLRHAYLSTTDDLNNLDIENADYVMGIFANGHLKLDHDRDRTSRGMPSLSQMTETALKVLLKNEKGFLLVVEGGMIDQAHHRGYARDALDETVCFEAAVQASINLLRARGVLDSTLIIVTS
;
A
#
# COMPACT_ATOMS: atom_id res chain seq x y z
N MET A 1 5.78 61.80 -43.07
CA MET A 1 6.31 61.19 -41.83
C MET A 1 5.20 60.31 -41.25
N ALA A 2 5.19 59.02 -41.56
CA ALA A 2 4.27 58.05 -40.95
C ALA A 2 4.96 56.69 -40.97
N LEU A 3 5.25 56.19 -39.78
CA LEU A 3 6.03 55.00 -39.47
C LEU A 3 5.27 53.73 -39.86
N ARG A 4 5.96 52.81 -40.52
CA ARG A 4 5.58 51.40 -40.60
C ARG A 4 5.83 50.74 -39.25
N SER A 5 4.88 49.93 -38.76
CA SER A 5 5.11 48.97 -37.68
C SER A 5 4.38 47.69 -38.04
N LEU A 6 5.12 46.71 -38.57
CA LEU A 6 4.66 45.34 -38.74
C LEU A 6 5.14 44.56 -37.52
N LEU A 7 4.23 44.12 -36.65
CA LEU A 7 4.52 43.15 -35.62
C LEU A 7 4.72 41.78 -36.27
N LEU A 8 5.91 41.19 -36.11
CA LEU A 8 6.12 39.75 -36.30
C LEU A 8 5.66 39.02 -35.03
N LEU A 9 4.55 38.28 -35.14
CA LEU A 9 4.19 37.21 -34.21
C LEU A 9 5.11 36.02 -34.49
N ALA A 10 6.11 35.81 -33.64
CA ALA A 10 6.88 34.57 -33.63
C ALA A 10 6.05 33.47 -32.95
N SER A 11 5.38 32.65 -33.76
CA SER A 11 4.79 31.39 -33.31
C SER A 11 5.90 30.38 -33.06
N THR A 12 6.22 30.13 -31.79
CA THR A 12 7.03 28.98 -31.39
C THR A 12 6.21 27.70 -31.59
N MET A 13 6.34 27.07 -32.76
CA MET A 13 5.88 25.70 -32.96
C MET A 13 6.75 24.79 -32.10
N PHE A 14 6.16 24.19 -31.06
CA PHE A 14 6.70 22.97 -30.48
C PHE A 14 6.59 21.88 -31.56
N ALA A 15 7.69 21.63 -32.27
CA ALA A 15 7.79 20.47 -33.12
C ALA A 15 7.82 19.23 -32.21
N MET A 16 6.68 18.56 -32.07
CA MET A 16 6.68 17.17 -31.65
C MET A 16 7.41 16.41 -32.76
N SER A 17 8.69 16.13 -32.54
CA SER A 17 9.43 15.22 -33.41
C SER A 17 8.83 13.84 -33.24
N SER A 18 7.90 13.47 -34.11
CA SER A 18 7.48 12.08 -34.22
C SER A 18 8.69 11.28 -34.70
N THR A 19 9.25 10.44 -33.84
CA THR A 19 10.23 9.44 -34.26
C THR A 19 9.57 8.56 -35.32
N LEU A 20 10.20 8.44 -36.49
CA LEU A 20 9.73 7.55 -37.54
C LEU A 20 9.90 6.10 -37.05
N GLU A 21 8.79 5.40 -36.81
CA GLU A 21 8.77 4.01 -36.35
C GLU A 21 8.88 3.01 -37.52
N ASP A 22 9.92 3.18 -38.34
CA ASP A 22 10.23 2.31 -39.47
C ASP A 22 10.96 1.02 -39.01
N PRO A 23 11.30 0.08 -39.91
CA PRO A 23 11.99 -1.15 -39.51
C PRO A 23 13.32 -0.89 -38.77
N GLU A 24 14.08 0.16 -39.10
CA GLU A 24 15.35 0.46 -38.43
C GLU A 24 15.12 0.84 -36.97
N PHE A 25 14.10 1.65 -36.68
CA PHE A 25 13.67 1.97 -35.32
C PHE A 25 13.40 0.70 -34.50
N TRP A 26 12.59 -0.23 -35.04
CA TRP A 26 12.24 -1.47 -34.34
C TRP A 26 13.43 -2.40 -34.16
N PHE A 27 14.30 -2.54 -35.16
CA PHE A 27 15.54 -3.33 -35.03
C PHE A 27 16.49 -2.74 -33.99
N LYS A 28 16.61 -1.40 -33.93
CA LYS A 28 17.44 -0.71 -32.93
C LYS A 28 16.88 -0.92 -31.52
N LYS A 29 15.56 -0.78 -31.32
CA LYS A 29 14.89 -1.02 -30.04
C LYS A 29 15.09 -2.47 -29.57
N GLY A 30 14.81 -3.44 -30.44
CA GLY A 30 14.99 -4.87 -30.13
C GLY A 30 16.45 -5.27 -29.83
N ARG A 31 17.43 -4.66 -30.53
CA ARG A 31 18.85 -4.88 -30.22
C ARG A 31 19.22 -4.34 -28.84
N ALA A 32 18.75 -3.14 -28.49
CA ALA A 32 19.00 -2.56 -27.18
C ALA A 32 18.39 -3.40 -26.04
N GLU A 33 17.17 -3.92 -26.24
CA GLU A 33 16.52 -4.83 -25.28
C GLU A 33 17.30 -6.14 -25.12
N LEU A 34 17.79 -6.73 -26.22
CA LEU A 34 18.63 -7.93 -26.19
C LEU A 34 19.97 -7.69 -25.49
N GLU A 35 20.63 -6.56 -25.78
CA GLU A 35 21.87 -6.15 -25.11
C GLU A 35 21.65 -5.97 -23.60
N ALA A 36 20.55 -5.31 -23.19
CA ALA A 36 20.18 -5.15 -21.79
C ALA A 36 19.92 -6.51 -21.11
N ALA A 37 19.25 -7.45 -21.79
CA ALA A 37 19.01 -8.78 -21.27
C ALA A 37 20.30 -9.55 -20.98
N PHE A 38 21.34 -9.40 -21.82
CA PHE A 38 22.67 -10.00 -21.57
C PHE A 38 23.41 -9.37 -20.37
N GLN A 39 23.05 -8.15 -19.95
CA GLN A 39 23.65 -7.49 -18.79
C GLN A 39 22.98 -7.85 -17.45
N ILE A 40 21.84 -8.57 -17.47
CA ILE A 40 21.15 -8.96 -16.24
C ILE A 40 22.05 -9.92 -15.45
N LYS A 41 22.42 -9.52 -14.24
CA LYS A 41 23.17 -10.33 -13.30
C LYS A 41 22.25 -10.89 -12.22
N TRP A 42 22.33 -12.19 -12.00
CA TRP A 42 21.63 -12.85 -10.90
C TRP A 42 22.21 -12.38 -9.57
N ASN A 43 21.36 -11.81 -8.72
CA ASN A 43 21.68 -11.57 -7.33
C ASN A 43 21.26 -12.81 -6.51
N THR A 44 22.24 -13.64 -6.14
CA THR A 44 22.02 -14.84 -5.31
C THR A 44 22.24 -14.58 -3.81
N GLY A 45 22.48 -13.32 -3.43
CA GLY A 45 22.61 -12.92 -2.04
C GLY A 45 21.29 -12.96 -1.28
N VAL A 46 21.37 -13.02 0.04
CA VAL A 46 20.20 -12.93 0.91
C VAL A 46 19.78 -11.46 1.04
N ALA A 47 18.51 -11.18 0.71
CA ALA A 47 17.97 -9.82 0.83
C ALA A 47 17.97 -9.36 2.30
N LYS A 48 18.62 -8.23 2.56
CA LYS A 48 18.57 -7.55 3.86
C LYS A 48 17.21 -6.90 4.06
N ASN A 49 16.67 -6.29 3.02
CA ASN A 49 15.38 -5.61 3.06
C ASN A 49 14.41 -6.24 2.06
N VAL A 50 13.12 -6.21 2.38
CA VAL A 50 12.05 -6.63 1.48
C VAL A 50 11.02 -5.50 1.38
N LEU A 51 10.73 -5.09 0.15
CA LEU A 51 9.72 -4.08 -0.17
C LEU A 51 8.71 -4.70 -1.14
N LEU A 52 7.50 -4.94 -0.66
CA LEU A 52 6.43 -5.57 -1.42
C LEU A 52 5.34 -4.55 -1.75
N PHE A 53 5.19 -4.24 -3.04
CA PHE A 53 4.13 -3.39 -3.55
C PHE A 53 2.96 -4.23 -4.07
N VAL A 54 1.75 -3.90 -3.60
CA VAL A 54 0.49 -4.55 -3.98
C VAL A 54 -0.44 -3.50 -4.60
N GLY A 55 -0.69 -3.57 -5.90
CA GLY A 55 -1.75 -2.79 -6.54
C GLY A 55 -3.06 -3.56 -6.49
N ASP A 56 -3.95 -3.28 -5.53
CA ASP A 56 -5.22 -4.01 -5.40
C ASP A 56 -6.05 -3.83 -6.69
N GLY A 57 -6.51 -4.93 -7.29
CA GLY A 57 -7.23 -4.93 -8.57
C GLY A 57 -6.38 -4.56 -9.81
N MET A 58 -5.05 -4.44 -9.69
CA MET A 58 -4.14 -3.99 -10.76
C MET A 58 -3.76 -5.14 -11.72
N GLY A 59 -4.75 -5.65 -12.46
CA GLY A 59 -4.50 -6.67 -13.49
C GLY A 59 -3.63 -6.18 -14.65
N ILE A 60 -3.19 -7.10 -15.52
CA ILE A 60 -2.35 -6.80 -16.71
C ILE A 60 -3.00 -5.73 -17.61
N ASN A 61 -4.32 -5.75 -17.72
CA ASN A 61 -5.08 -4.78 -18.49
C ASN A 61 -4.98 -3.37 -17.88
N THR A 62 -5.04 -3.26 -16.54
CA THR A 62 -4.86 -1.99 -15.80
C THR A 62 -3.44 -1.47 -15.98
N ILE A 63 -2.42 -2.34 -15.88
CA ILE A 63 -1.01 -1.98 -16.12
C ILE A 63 -0.84 -1.39 -17.53
N THR A 64 -1.36 -2.09 -18.56
CA THR A 64 -1.26 -1.65 -19.96
C THR A 64 -1.99 -0.33 -20.18
N ALA A 65 -3.21 -0.20 -19.66
CA ALA A 65 -3.99 1.02 -19.79
C ALA A 65 -3.33 2.20 -19.07
N ALA A 66 -2.75 1.99 -17.88
CA ALA A 66 -2.06 3.01 -17.12
C ALA A 66 -0.77 3.47 -17.81
N ARG A 67 0.00 2.56 -18.43
CA ARG A 67 1.13 2.90 -19.29
C ARG A 67 0.72 3.86 -20.41
N ILE A 68 -0.32 3.49 -21.17
CA ILE A 68 -0.82 4.30 -22.30
C ILE A 68 -1.31 5.66 -21.79
N TYR A 69 -2.06 5.66 -20.70
CA TYR A 69 -2.57 6.88 -20.08
C TYR A 69 -1.45 7.82 -19.62
N LYS A 70 -0.39 7.28 -19.01
CA LYS A 70 0.74 8.07 -18.51
C LYS A 70 1.62 8.64 -19.62
N SER A 71 1.98 7.82 -20.61
CA SER A 71 3.05 8.16 -21.56
C SER A 71 2.95 7.44 -22.92
N LEU A 72 1.73 7.07 -23.34
CA LEU A 72 1.46 6.36 -24.59
C LEU A 72 2.05 4.94 -24.66
N GLU A 73 1.74 4.23 -25.75
CA GLU A 73 2.00 2.79 -25.95
C GLU A 73 3.49 2.43 -25.90
N ASN A 74 4.35 3.32 -26.39
CA ASN A 74 5.79 3.08 -26.51
C ASN A 74 6.60 3.34 -25.24
N SER A 75 5.95 3.73 -24.14
CA SER A 75 6.57 3.95 -22.84
C SER A 75 6.62 2.68 -21.98
N SER A 76 7.04 2.82 -20.73
CA SER A 76 6.96 1.75 -19.73
C SER A 76 6.73 2.36 -18.36
N LEU A 77 5.92 1.70 -17.54
CA LEU A 77 5.89 1.94 -16.11
C LEU A 77 7.21 1.48 -15.49
N VAL A 78 7.65 2.13 -14.41
CA VAL A 78 8.97 1.86 -13.82
C VAL A 78 9.18 0.39 -13.47
N PHE A 79 8.15 -0.30 -12.98
CA PHE A 79 8.21 -1.71 -12.63
C PHE A 79 8.14 -2.67 -13.84
N GLU A 80 7.75 -2.23 -15.03
CA GLU A 80 7.87 -3.04 -16.26
C GLU A 80 9.33 -3.24 -16.66
N ASN A 81 10.26 -2.43 -16.12
CA ASN A 81 11.71 -2.59 -16.32
C ASN A 81 12.36 -3.53 -15.31
N PHE A 82 11.58 -4.21 -14.45
CA PHE A 82 12.15 -5.18 -13.51
C PHE A 82 12.63 -6.42 -14.29
N PRO A 83 13.79 -6.99 -13.94
CA PRO A 83 14.43 -8.05 -14.73
C PRO A 83 13.71 -9.41 -14.65
N HIS A 84 12.76 -9.56 -13.73
CA HIS A 84 12.07 -10.82 -13.48
C HIS A 84 10.55 -10.59 -13.47
N ILE A 85 9.85 -11.36 -14.29
CA ILE A 85 8.39 -11.31 -14.43
C ILE A 85 7.84 -12.72 -14.27
N GLY A 86 6.74 -12.84 -13.54
CA GLY A 86 6.00 -14.09 -13.35
C GLY A 86 4.50 -13.85 -13.39
N LEU A 87 3.74 -14.90 -13.71
CA LEU A 87 2.28 -14.87 -13.66
C LEU A 87 1.79 -15.60 -12.41
N THR A 88 0.89 -14.95 -11.67
CA THR A 88 0.35 -15.49 -10.41
C THR A 88 -1.07 -16.01 -10.63
N LYS A 89 -1.36 -17.24 -10.16
CA LYS A 89 -2.71 -17.82 -10.19
C LYS A 89 -3.48 -17.46 -8.93
N THR A 90 -4.50 -16.61 -9.06
CA THR A 90 -5.11 -15.91 -7.92
C THR A 90 -6.32 -16.59 -7.28
N TYR A 91 -6.88 -17.67 -7.85
CA TYR A 91 -8.02 -18.39 -7.25
C TYR A 91 -7.81 -18.68 -5.75
N CYS A 92 -8.86 -18.60 -4.93
CA CYS A 92 -8.78 -18.94 -3.51
C CYS A 92 -9.33 -20.36 -3.25
N ALA A 93 -9.33 -20.83 -2.01
CA ALA A 93 -9.66 -22.22 -1.68
C ALA A 93 -11.09 -22.62 -2.12
N ASP A 94 -12.02 -21.67 -2.09
CA ASP A 94 -13.45 -21.89 -2.32
C ASP A 94 -14.04 -21.06 -3.48
N ARG A 95 -13.26 -20.20 -4.15
CA ARG A 95 -13.71 -19.39 -5.31
C ARG A 95 -12.67 -19.32 -6.42
N GLN A 96 -13.16 -19.25 -7.65
CA GLN A 96 -12.31 -19.04 -8.85
C GLN A 96 -11.77 -17.60 -8.91
N VAL A 97 -12.62 -16.62 -8.60
CA VAL A 97 -12.25 -15.20 -8.47
C VAL A 97 -12.13 -14.91 -6.97
N PRO A 98 -10.93 -14.56 -6.47
CA PRO A 98 -10.71 -14.28 -5.05
C PRO A 98 -11.29 -12.91 -4.67
N ASP A 99 -11.26 -12.61 -3.38
CA ASP A 99 -11.32 -11.23 -2.86
C ASP A 99 -9.92 -10.79 -2.39
N SER A 100 -9.77 -9.51 -2.07
CA SER A 100 -8.51 -8.96 -1.54
C SER A 100 -8.01 -9.71 -0.28
N SER A 101 -8.92 -10.21 0.58
CA SER A 101 -8.53 -10.89 1.82
C SER A 101 -7.87 -12.24 1.54
N SER A 102 -8.52 -13.08 0.74
CA SER A 102 -7.97 -14.40 0.40
C SER A 102 -6.70 -14.30 -0.45
N ALA A 103 -6.60 -13.30 -1.33
CA ALA A 103 -5.38 -13.01 -2.08
C ALA A 103 -4.24 -12.54 -1.16
N ALA A 104 -4.50 -11.59 -0.25
CA ALA A 104 -3.51 -11.08 0.69
C ALA A 104 -3.02 -12.17 1.65
N ASN A 105 -3.90 -13.05 2.13
CA ASN A 105 -3.49 -14.22 2.92
C ASN A 105 -2.48 -15.07 2.15
N ALA A 106 -2.75 -15.38 0.87
CA ALA A 106 -1.84 -16.17 0.05
C ALA A 106 -0.50 -15.45 -0.18
N LEU A 107 -0.52 -14.15 -0.46
CA LEU A 107 0.69 -13.34 -0.67
C LEU A 107 1.57 -13.28 0.59
N PHE A 108 0.97 -13.14 1.78
CA PHE A 108 1.73 -12.87 3.00
C PHE A 108 2.03 -14.12 3.82
N SER A 109 1.25 -15.20 3.69
CA SER A 109 1.47 -16.45 4.42
C SER A 109 1.93 -17.62 3.55
N GLY A 110 1.79 -17.51 2.22
CA GLY A 110 2.00 -18.62 1.29
C GLY A 110 0.88 -19.66 1.28
N VAL A 111 -0.24 -19.43 1.99
CA VAL A 111 -1.36 -20.36 2.09
C VAL A 111 -2.63 -19.75 1.48
N LYS A 112 -3.28 -20.47 0.56
CA LYS A 112 -4.59 -20.09 0.03
C LYS A 112 -5.69 -20.38 1.04
N THR A 113 -6.61 -19.43 1.22
CA THR A 113 -7.67 -19.49 2.23
C THR A 113 -9.04 -19.33 1.60
N ASN A 114 -10.10 -19.36 2.43
CA ASN A 114 -11.46 -19.08 1.97
C ASN A 114 -11.65 -17.59 1.70
N TYR A 115 -12.55 -17.29 0.78
CA TYR A 115 -13.06 -15.95 0.47
C TYR A 115 -13.50 -15.19 1.73
N GLU A 116 -13.19 -13.90 1.82
CA GLU A 116 -13.54 -12.99 2.92
C GLU A 116 -12.96 -13.32 4.32
N THR A 117 -12.10 -14.33 4.45
CA THR A 117 -11.40 -14.64 5.72
C THR A 117 -10.01 -13.98 5.78
N VAL A 118 -9.55 -13.58 6.96
CA VAL A 118 -8.29 -12.86 7.20
C VAL A 118 -7.38 -13.69 8.10
N GLY A 119 -6.16 -14.00 7.66
CA GLY A 119 -5.11 -14.63 8.46
C GLY A 119 -5.39 -16.05 8.95
N VAL A 120 -6.49 -16.69 8.52
CA VAL A 120 -6.89 -18.04 8.95
C VAL A 120 -6.94 -18.99 7.76
N ASP A 121 -6.66 -20.27 8.00
CA ASP A 121 -6.67 -21.29 6.95
C ASP A 121 -8.09 -21.59 6.41
N ALA A 122 -8.16 -22.34 5.30
CA ALA A 122 -9.40 -22.71 4.62
C ALA A 122 -10.36 -23.61 5.43
N SER A 123 -9.98 -24.05 6.62
CA SER A 123 -10.84 -24.85 7.49
C SER A 123 -11.57 -24.02 8.54
N VAL A 124 -11.40 -22.68 8.53
CA VAL A 124 -12.26 -21.72 9.22
C VAL A 124 -13.40 -21.29 8.28
N PRO A 125 -14.66 -21.61 8.61
CA PRO A 125 -15.80 -21.11 7.85
C PRO A 125 -15.94 -19.59 8.01
N PHE A 126 -16.44 -18.93 6.97
CA PHE A 126 -16.82 -17.52 7.03
C PHE A 126 -17.73 -17.23 8.23
N ASP A 127 -17.50 -16.11 8.91
CA ASP A 127 -18.26 -15.63 10.08
C ASP A 127 -18.17 -16.51 11.36
N ASN A 128 -17.37 -17.58 11.35
CA ASN A 128 -17.23 -18.47 12.52
C ASN A 128 -16.14 -17.97 13.49
N CYS A 129 -16.56 -17.15 14.47
CA CYS A 129 -15.67 -16.61 15.49
C CYS A 129 -14.88 -17.71 16.23
N GLN A 130 -15.55 -18.72 16.78
CA GLN A 130 -14.90 -19.75 17.60
C GLN A 130 -13.79 -20.50 16.85
N LYS A 131 -14.03 -20.83 15.56
CA LYS A 131 -13.02 -21.48 14.72
C LYS A 131 -11.81 -20.59 14.43
N SER A 132 -11.99 -19.27 14.34
CA SER A 132 -10.88 -18.31 14.14
C SER A 132 -9.99 -18.11 15.38
N LEU A 133 -10.49 -18.46 16.57
CA LEU A 133 -9.75 -18.39 17.82
C LEU A 133 -8.81 -19.59 18.02
N GLU A 134 -8.99 -20.67 17.26
CA GLU A 134 -8.14 -21.86 17.30
C GLU A 134 -6.73 -21.55 16.75
N GLN A 135 -5.71 -21.60 17.61
CA GLN A 135 -4.34 -21.21 17.26
C GLN A 135 -3.76 -21.99 16.06
N GLN A 136 -4.08 -23.28 15.94
CA GLN A 136 -3.62 -24.12 14.82
C GLN A 136 -4.21 -23.71 13.47
N ARG A 137 -5.26 -22.89 13.45
CA ARG A 137 -5.93 -22.39 12.25
C ARG A 137 -5.45 -21.01 11.83
N ARG A 138 -4.66 -20.35 12.70
CA ARG A 138 -4.08 -19.03 12.45
C ARG A 138 -2.78 -19.18 11.68
N LEU A 139 -2.66 -18.44 10.58
CA LEU A 139 -1.50 -18.48 9.71
C LEU A 139 -0.37 -17.63 10.28
N THR A 140 0.85 -18.14 10.23
CA THR A 140 2.02 -17.26 10.33
C THR A 140 2.21 -16.54 9.00
N ASN A 141 2.71 -15.32 9.03
CA ASN A 141 2.88 -14.50 7.82
C ASN A 141 4.21 -13.75 7.82
N ILE A 142 4.49 -13.09 6.70
CA ILE A 142 5.74 -12.41 6.41
C ILE A 142 6.09 -11.30 7.41
N ILE A 143 5.10 -10.62 8.01
CA ILE A 143 5.39 -9.60 9.04
C ILE A 143 5.87 -10.25 10.33
N GLY A 144 5.21 -11.34 10.76
CA GLY A 144 5.63 -12.09 11.94
C GLY A 144 6.99 -12.74 11.74
N TRP A 145 7.26 -13.28 10.54
CA TRP A 145 8.58 -13.82 10.21
C TRP A 145 9.68 -12.76 10.20
N ALA A 146 9.40 -11.56 9.65
CA ALA A 146 10.35 -10.45 9.66
C ALA A 146 10.65 -9.95 11.08
N GLN A 147 9.62 -9.78 11.92
CA GLN A 147 9.78 -9.42 13.33
C GLN A 147 10.58 -10.49 14.10
N ALA A 148 10.29 -11.77 13.89
CA ALA A 148 11.04 -12.87 14.50
C ALA A 148 12.52 -12.89 14.06
N ALA A 149 12.82 -12.43 12.85
CA ALA A 149 14.19 -12.23 12.37
C ALA A 149 14.85 -10.92 12.89
N GLY A 150 14.14 -10.14 13.71
CA GLY A 150 14.60 -8.87 14.28
C GLY A 150 14.62 -7.71 13.29
N LYS A 151 13.90 -7.82 12.16
CA LYS A 151 13.72 -6.73 11.20
C LYS A 151 12.62 -5.79 11.66
N ASP A 152 12.75 -4.52 11.30
CA ASP A 152 11.65 -3.57 11.47
C ASP A 152 10.58 -3.83 10.41
N THR A 153 9.31 -3.68 10.79
CA THR A 153 8.19 -3.96 9.91
C THR A 153 7.27 -2.76 9.79
N GLY A 154 6.69 -2.60 8.60
CA GLY A 154 5.69 -1.57 8.36
C GLY A 154 4.77 -1.90 7.21
N PHE A 155 3.66 -1.19 7.17
CA PHE A 155 2.82 -1.13 5.98
C PHE A 155 2.29 0.29 5.73
N VAL A 156 2.09 0.58 4.45
CA VAL A 156 1.52 1.82 3.94
C VAL A 156 0.39 1.46 2.98
N THR A 157 -0.75 2.12 3.09
CA THR A 157 -1.88 1.90 2.18
C THR A 157 -2.66 3.19 1.91
N THR A 158 -3.28 3.30 0.74
CA THR A 158 -4.32 4.31 0.48
C THR A 158 -5.69 3.90 1.01
N THR A 159 -5.85 2.68 1.52
CA THR A 159 -7.11 2.19 2.11
C THR A 159 -7.17 2.45 3.61
N ARG A 160 -8.15 1.84 4.30
CA ARG A 160 -8.19 1.86 5.76
C ARG A 160 -7.11 0.90 6.25
N VAL A 161 -6.40 1.23 7.33
CA VAL A 161 -5.37 0.31 7.88
C VAL A 161 -5.96 -1.03 8.36
N THR A 162 -7.29 -1.10 8.50
CA THR A 162 -8.11 -2.27 8.83
C THR A 162 -8.69 -3.00 7.62
N HIS A 163 -8.46 -2.49 6.39
CA HIS A 163 -8.94 -3.12 5.17
C HIS A 163 -8.32 -4.51 4.97
N ALA A 164 -8.90 -5.33 4.10
CA ALA A 164 -8.52 -6.72 3.93
C ALA A 164 -7.02 -6.92 3.66
N THR A 165 -6.46 -6.21 2.70
CA THR A 165 -5.03 -6.33 2.34
C THR A 165 -4.12 -6.05 3.54
N PRO A 166 -4.12 -4.86 4.19
CA PRO A 166 -3.25 -4.63 5.33
C PRO A 166 -3.59 -5.53 6.52
N SER A 167 -4.86 -5.86 6.74
CA SER A 167 -5.27 -6.71 7.88
C SER A 167 -4.68 -8.12 7.83
N ALA A 168 -4.46 -8.70 6.64
CA ALA A 168 -3.84 -10.02 6.50
C ALA A 168 -2.38 -10.07 7.03
N LEU A 169 -1.75 -8.92 7.24
CA LEU A 169 -0.43 -8.83 7.88
C LEU A 169 -0.51 -9.06 9.38
N TYR A 170 -1.63 -8.81 10.06
CA TYR A 170 -1.63 -8.80 11.53
C TYR A 170 -2.86 -9.40 12.20
N ALA A 171 -3.97 -9.59 11.48
CA ALA A 171 -5.24 -10.01 12.06
C ALA A 171 -5.59 -11.46 11.71
N TYR A 172 -6.41 -12.04 12.58
CA TYR A 172 -7.01 -13.36 12.48
C TYR A 172 -8.52 -13.19 12.62
N CYS A 173 -9.25 -13.24 11.52
CA CYS A 173 -10.66 -12.92 11.49
C CYS A 173 -11.43 -13.78 10.48
N PRO A 174 -12.57 -14.38 10.84
CA PRO A 174 -13.35 -15.19 9.91
C PRO A 174 -14.19 -14.33 8.95
N ASN A 175 -14.18 -13.00 9.10
CA ASN A 175 -14.92 -12.07 8.27
C ASN A 175 -14.17 -10.72 8.17
N ARG A 176 -13.64 -10.41 6.98
CA ARG A 176 -12.91 -9.16 6.70
C ARG A 176 -13.67 -7.88 7.04
N ARG A 177 -15.00 -7.94 7.17
CA ARG A 177 -15.85 -6.78 7.48
C ARG A 177 -15.88 -6.42 8.96
N TRP A 178 -15.31 -7.26 9.84
CA TRP A 178 -15.18 -6.98 11.27
C TRP A 178 -13.99 -6.04 11.54
N GLU A 179 -13.92 -4.94 10.78
CA GLU A 179 -12.91 -3.89 10.93
C GLU A 179 -12.99 -3.22 12.31
N CYS A 180 -14.20 -3.12 12.86
CA CYS A 180 -14.50 -2.72 14.23
C CYS A 180 -15.76 -3.44 14.72
N GLU A 181 -16.01 -3.39 16.02
CA GLU A 181 -17.04 -4.13 16.73
C GLU A 181 -18.46 -3.83 16.22
N ALA A 182 -18.69 -2.65 15.65
CA ALA A 182 -20.01 -2.25 15.13
C ALA A 182 -20.51 -3.07 13.93
N LYS A 183 -19.65 -3.89 13.31
CA LYS A 183 -20.03 -4.85 12.25
C LYS A 183 -19.97 -6.32 12.71
N MET A 184 -19.62 -6.57 13.97
CA MET A 184 -19.55 -7.91 14.52
C MET A 184 -20.93 -8.34 15.06
N PRO A 185 -21.36 -9.59 14.84
CA PRO A 185 -22.56 -10.11 15.46
C PRO A 185 -22.35 -10.31 16.96
N LEU A 186 -23.43 -10.25 17.76
CA LEU A 186 -23.37 -10.48 19.21
C LEU A 186 -22.79 -11.86 19.57
N SER A 187 -22.97 -12.85 18.70
CA SER A 187 -22.41 -14.20 18.86
C SER A 187 -20.89 -14.26 18.74
N ALA A 188 -20.24 -13.19 18.26
CA ALA A 188 -18.79 -13.09 18.11
C ALA A 188 -18.12 -12.25 19.21
N ALA A 189 -18.76 -12.12 20.39
CA ALA A 189 -18.23 -11.31 21.49
C ALA A 189 -16.83 -11.73 22.00
N ASP A 190 -16.46 -13.01 21.82
CA ASP A 190 -15.12 -13.52 22.17
C ASP A 190 -14.05 -13.11 21.17
N CYS A 191 -14.43 -12.75 19.94
CA CYS A 191 -13.51 -12.27 18.92
C CYS A 191 -13.17 -10.80 19.16
N LYS A 192 -11.92 -10.45 18.85
CA LYS A 192 -11.54 -9.05 18.71
C LYS A 192 -11.74 -8.62 17.27
N ASP A 193 -12.26 -7.42 17.07
CA ASP A 193 -12.26 -6.79 15.76
C ASP A 193 -10.83 -6.53 15.25
N ILE A 194 -10.68 -6.38 13.94
CA ILE A 194 -9.38 -6.22 13.26
C ILE A 194 -8.61 -5.02 13.82
N ALA A 195 -9.27 -3.88 14.04
CA ALA A 195 -8.62 -2.69 14.61
C ALA A 195 -8.02 -2.94 16.00
N ARG A 196 -8.72 -3.67 16.87
CA ARG A 196 -8.18 -4.07 18.17
C ARG A 196 -6.96 -4.98 18.01
N GLN A 197 -7.01 -5.94 17.08
CA GLN A 197 -5.87 -6.83 16.82
C GLN A 197 -4.63 -6.05 16.34
N LEU A 198 -4.81 -4.97 15.57
CA LEU A 198 -3.70 -4.10 15.14
C LEU A 198 -2.93 -3.48 16.31
N VAL A 199 -3.61 -3.05 17.37
CA VAL A 199 -2.97 -2.29 18.47
C VAL A 199 -2.75 -3.10 19.74
N GLU A 200 -3.51 -4.18 19.97
CA GLU A 200 -3.45 -4.96 21.20
C GLU A 200 -2.65 -6.25 21.07
N ASP A 201 -2.55 -6.83 19.86
CA ASP A 201 -2.03 -8.18 19.66
C ASP A 201 -0.77 -8.20 18.79
N GLU A 202 0.02 -9.27 18.91
CA GLU A 202 1.09 -9.56 17.96
C GLU A 202 0.53 -10.22 16.69
N PRO A 203 1.08 -9.91 15.50
CA PRO A 203 2.26 -9.06 15.28
C PRO A 203 1.96 -7.55 15.21
N GLY A 204 0.68 -7.15 15.26
CA GLY A 204 0.21 -5.78 15.01
C GLY A 204 0.86 -4.71 15.89
N LYS A 205 0.86 -4.90 17.21
CA LYS A 205 1.34 -3.90 18.17
C LYS A 205 2.85 -3.61 18.05
N SER A 206 3.61 -4.53 17.45
CA SER A 206 5.05 -4.42 17.22
C SER A 206 5.43 -3.84 15.85
N ILE A 207 4.45 -3.54 14.99
CA ILE A 207 4.70 -2.87 13.71
C ILE A 207 5.24 -1.46 13.97
N LYS A 208 6.35 -1.12 13.33
CA LYS A 208 7.04 0.16 13.48
C LYS A 208 6.38 1.27 12.69
N VAL A 209 5.84 0.97 11.50
CA VAL A 209 5.19 1.98 10.66
C VAL A 209 3.83 1.49 10.19
N ILE A 210 2.78 2.24 10.53
CA ILE A 210 1.38 1.98 10.12
C ILE A 210 0.88 3.27 9.47
N MET A 211 0.62 3.28 8.16
CA MET A 211 0.09 4.47 7.49
C MET A 211 -1.06 4.17 6.54
N GLY A 212 -2.12 4.97 6.63
CA GLY A 212 -3.28 4.91 5.76
C GLY A 212 -4.47 5.70 6.31
N GLY A 213 -5.68 5.25 6.02
CA GLY A 213 -6.92 5.81 6.56
C GLY A 213 -7.54 4.95 7.66
N GLY A 214 -8.83 5.16 7.92
CA GLY A 214 -9.66 4.29 8.77
C GLY A 214 -9.86 4.79 10.19
N ARG A 215 -9.75 6.10 10.44
CA ARG A 215 -9.93 6.68 11.79
C ARG A 215 -11.23 6.25 12.46
N GLN A 216 -12.33 6.15 11.70
CA GLN A 216 -13.63 5.72 12.23
C GLN A 216 -13.66 4.26 12.72
N CYS A 217 -12.75 3.44 12.19
CA CYS A 217 -12.52 2.06 12.60
C CYS A 217 -11.52 1.98 13.76
N LEU A 218 -10.99 3.09 14.27
CA LEU A 218 -10.01 3.14 15.37
C LEU A 218 -10.55 3.89 16.60
N MET A 219 -11.46 4.84 16.43
CA MET A 219 -12.02 5.60 17.55
C MET A 219 -13.49 6.01 17.34
N THR A 220 -14.23 6.21 18.44
CA THR A 220 -15.66 6.62 18.39
C THR A 220 -15.86 8.09 18.00
N ASN A 221 -15.11 9.01 18.61
CA ASN A 221 -15.34 10.45 18.52
C ASN A 221 -14.51 11.10 17.40
N ILE A 222 -14.80 10.73 16.15
CA ILE A 222 -14.14 11.33 14.99
C ILE A 222 -14.74 12.70 14.65
N ASN A 223 -13.89 13.60 14.14
CA ASN A 223 -14.36 14.81 13.48
C ASN A 223 -14.87 14.45 12.07
N VAL A 224 -16.07 14.90 11.70
CA VAL A 224 -16.66 14.68 10.38
C VAL A 224 -16.84 16.03 9.70
N SER A 225 -16.30 16.15 8.50
CA SER A 225 -16.45 17.33 7.64
C SER A 225 -16.75 16.88 6.21
N ASP A 226 -17.12 17.83 5.34
CA ASP A 226 -17.31 17.54 3.91
C ASP A 226 -15.99 17.09 3.24
N SER A 227 -14.84 17.58 3.73
CA SER A 227 -13.51 17.20 3.24
C SER A 227 -13.07 15.80 3.70
N ASP A 228 -13.45 15.36 4.90
CA ASP A 228 -13.17 14.04 5.46
C ASP A 228 -14.46 13.41 6.02
N PRO A 229 -15.38 12.98 5.15
CA PRO A 229 -16.67 12.46 5.58
C PRO A 229 -16.53 11.06 6.18
N ARG A 230 -17.55 10.64 6.92
CA ARG A 230 -17.66 9.25 7.36
C ARG A 230 -17.83 8.33 6.15
N ASP A 231 -17.08 7.24 6.14
CA ASP A 231 -17.23 6.18 5.17
C ASP A 231 -18.43 5.30 5.54
N THR A 232 -19.43 5.30 4.65
CA THR A 232 -20.69 4.58 4.84
C THR A 232 -20.57 3.08 4.54
N TRP A 233 -19.50 2.65 3.87
CA TRP A 233 -19.26 1.25 3.53
C TRP A 233 -18.51 0.51 4.63
N SER A 234 -17.84 1.24 5.52
CA SER A 234 -17.11 0.67 6.65
C SER A 234 -17.93 0.67 7.95
N CYS A 235 -17.39 0.01 8.98
CA CYS A 235 -17.90 0.09 10.33
C CYS A 235 -17.61 1.47 10.94
N SER A 236 -18.29 1.85 12.02
CA SER A 236 -17.95 3.03 12.82
C SER A 236 -18.00 2.62 14.28
N ARG A 237 -16.87 2.74 14.98
CA ARG A 237 -16.74 2.29 16.37
C ARG A 237 -17.67 3.06 17.30
N LYS A 238 -18.32 2.35 18.22
CA LYS A 238 -19.33 2.82 19.18
C LYS A 238 -19.08 2.35 20.62
N ASP A 239 -18.08 1.51 20.85
CA ASP A 239 -17.74 0.99 22.19
C ASP A 239 -17.00 2.00 23.10
N GLY A 240 -16.79 3.23 22.63
CA GLY A 240 -16.13 4.29 23.40
C GLY A 240 -14.60 4.20 23.43
N ARG A 241 -13.98 3.23 22.75
CA ARG A 241 -12.52 3.13 22.69
C ARG A 241 -11.91 4.16 21.75
N ASP A 242 -10.70 4.58 22.09
CA ASP A 242 -9.78 5.30 21.23
C ASP A 242 -8.49 4.47 21.12
N LEU A 243 -8.40 3.67 20.05
CA LEU A 243 -7.29 2.76 19.82
C LEU A 243 -6.01 3.49 19.41
N ILE A 244 -6.13 4.69 18.83
CA ILE A 244 -4.98 5.54 18.53
C ILE A 244 -4.36 6.01 19.85
N LYS A 245 -5.19 6.51 20.77
CA LYS A 245 -4.75 6.87 22.12
C LYS A 245 -4.17 5.67 22.87
N LEU A 246 -4.79 4.50 22.78
CA LEU A 246 -4.29 3.28 23.40
C LEU A 246 -2.87 2.94 22.91
N TRP A 247 -2.64 2.99 21.60
CA TRP A 247 -1.33 2.77 21.01
C TRP A 247 -0.30 3.80 21.49
N ILE A 248 -0.65 5.10 21.50
CA ILE A 248 0.22 6.18 22.01
C ILE A 248 0.58 5.93 23.48
N ASP A 249 -0.41 5.65 24.32
CA ASP A 249 -0.22 5.45 25.75
C ASP A 249 0.63 4.20 26.04
N GLU A 250 0.51 3.14 25.22
CA GLU A 250 1.38 1.97 25.29
C GLU A 250 2.83 2.32 24.94
N LYS A 251 3.08 3.06 23.84
CA LYS A 251 4.45 3.43 23.45
C LYS A 251 5.11 4.35 24.49
N LYS A 252 4.34 5.27 25.10
CA LYS A 252 4.79 6.08 26.24
C LYS A 252 5.15 5.22 27.45
N ARG A 253 4.28 4.28 27.83
CA ARG A 253 4.50 3.37 28.98
C ARG A 253 5.78 2.56 28.83
N GLU A 254 6.13 2.17 27.60
CA GLU A 254 7.33 1.40 27.28
C GLU A 254 8.58 2.27 27.03
N GLY A 255 8.46 3.60 27.11
CA GLY A 255 9.56 4.52 26.84
C GLY A 255 10.02 4.52 25.39
N LEU A 256 9.15 4.10 24.46
CA LEU A 256 9.44 3.99 23.04
C LEU A 256 9.21 5.33 22.34
N ARG A 257 10.17 5.72 21.49
CA ARG A 257 10.07 6.92 20.66
C ARG A 257 9.00 6.73 19.59
N HIS A 258 7.95 7.54 19.61
CA HIS A 258 6.80 7.37 18.73
C HIS A 258 6.27 8.71 18.21
N ALA A 259 5.58 8.66 17.07
CA ALA A 259 4.86 9.78 16.50
C ALA A 259 3.49 9.34 15.96
N TYR A 260 2.48 10.19 16.16
CA TYR A 260 1.18 10.05 15.52
C TYR A 260 1.00 11.18 14.51
N LEU A 261 0.60 10.82 13.29
CA LEU A 261 0.44 11.73 12.16
C LEU A 261 -1.01 11.70 11.68
N SER A 262 -1.56 12.87 11.35
CA SER A 262 -2.94 12.99 10.88
C SER A 262 -3.09 13.82 9.61
N THR A 263 -2.04 14.54 9.20
CA THR A 263 -2.03 15.44 8.05
C THR A 263 -0.73 15.34 7.25
N THR A 264 -0.72 15.91 6.04
CA THR A 264 0.51 16.07 5.24
C THR A 264 1.59 16.85 5.98
N ASP A 265 1.22 17.86 6.77
CA ASP A 265 2.17 18.68 7.55
C ASP A 265 2.85 17.86 8.65
N ASP A 266 2.07 17.06 9.39
CA ASP A 266 2.61 16.17 10.42
C ASP A 266 3.68 15.24 9.81
N LEU A 267 3.39 14.68 8.62
CA LEU A 267 4.31 13.80 7.91
C LEU A 267 5.58 14.53 7.44
N ASN A 268 5.44 15.73 6.87
CA ASN A 268 6.58 16.50 6.38
C ASN A 268 7.50 16.98 7.51
N ASN A 269 6.94 17.24 8.69
CA ASN A 269 7.67 17.75 9.87
C ASN A 269 8.07 16.65 10.85
N LEU A 270 7.92 15.37 10.49
CA LEU A 270 8.33 14.25 11.33
C LEU A 270 9.84 14.26 11.57
N ASP A 271 10.23 14.28 12.85
CA ASP A 271 11.62 14.02 13.26
C ASP A 271 11.93 12.51 13.13
N ILE A 272 12.47 12.14 11.96
CA ILE A 272 12.83 10.75 11.62
C ILE A 272 13.82 10.15 12.61
N GLU A 273 14.77 10.94 13.10
CA GLU A 273 15.82 10.46 14.00
C GLU A 273 15.23 10.03 15.35
N ASN A 274 14.18 10.73 15.80
CA ASN A 274 13.49 10.51 17.07
C ASN A 274 12.12 9.83 16.97
N ALA A 275 11.83 9.14 15.87
CA ALA A 275 10.60 8.35 15.72
C ALA A 275 10.93 6.91 15.33
N ASP A 276 10.73 5.95 16.25
CA ASP A 276 10.92 4.52 15.98
C ASP A 276 9.60 3.81 15.67
N TYR A 277 8.49 4.35 16.19
CA TYR A 277 7.13 3.91 15.93
C TYR A 277 6.31 5.06 15.34
N VAL A 278 5.71 4.88 14.17
CA VAL A 278 4.92 5.90 13.47
C VAL A 278 3.56 5.32 13.10
N MET A 279 2.50 5.97 13.59
CA MET A 279 1.13 5.71 13.16
C MET A 279 0.57 6.95 12.46
N GLY A 280 0.34 6.85 11.15
CA GLY A 280 -0.26 7.90 10.33
C GLY A 280 -1.68 7.53 9.89
N ILE A 281 -2.69 8.21 10.43
CA ILE A 281 -4.10 7.99 10.07
C ILE A 281 -4.67 9.27 9.48
N PHE A 282 -4.75 9.31 8.14
CA PHE A 282 -4.97 10.54 7.39
C PHE A 282 -6.43 10.77 6.98
N ALA A 283 -7.29 9.76 7.07
CA ALA A 283 -8.70 9.85 6.67
C ALA A 283 -9.63 9.08 7.62
N ASN A 284 -10.90 9.49 7.68
CA ASN A 284 -11.94 8.78 8.44
C ASN A 284 -12.20 7.39 7.86
N GLY A 285 -12.33 7.29 6.55
CA GLY A 285 -12.41 6.04 5.77
C GLY A 285 -11.11 5.72 5.05
N HIS A 286 -11.21 5.27 3.80
CA HIS A 286 -10.07 5.26 2.87
C HIS A 286 -9.52 6.69 2.66
N LEU A 287 -8.28 6.82 2.19
CA LEU A 287 -7.84 8.08 1.61
C LEU A 287 -8.71 8.40 0.39
N LYS A 288 -8.77 9.68 0.02
CA LYS A 288 -9.40 10.11 -1.23
C LYS A 288 -8.58 9.58 -2.41
N LEU A 289 -9.26 9.34 -3.54
CA LEU A 289 -8.59 9.17 -4.83
C LEU A 289 -7.66 10.38 -5.06
N ASP A 290 -6.49 10.18 -5.64
CA ASP A 290 -5.43 11.18 -5.72
C ASP A 290 -5.84 12.42 -6.50
N HIS A 291 -6.75 12.27 -7.48
CA HIS A 291 -7.40 13.38 -8.18
C HIS A 291 -8.15 14.31 -7.20
N ASP A 292 -8.90 13.73 -6.25
CA ASP A 292 -9.74 14.44 -5.29
C ASP A 292 -9.02 14.72 -3.95
N ARG A 293 -7.76 14.31 -3.83
CA ARG A 293 -7.00 14.42 -2.59
C ARG A 293 -6.70 15.89 -2.28
N ASP A 294 -7.00 16.31 -1.05
CA ASP A 294 -6.52 17.60 -0.54
C ASP A 294 -4.99 17.54 -0.41
N ARG A 295 -4.30 18.26 -1.28
CA ARG A 295 -2.83 18.33 -1.36
C ARG A 295 -2.24 19.43 -0.48
N THR A 296 -3.05 20.16 0.29
CA THR A 296 -2.57 21.17 1.23
C THR A 296 -1.87 20.53 2.43
N SER A 297 -1.21 21.35 3.24
CA SER A 297 -0.57 20.92 4.49
C SER A 297 -1.56 20.25 5.47
N ARG A 298 -2.83 20.65 5.45
CA ARG A 298 -3.88 20.09 6.30
C ARG A 298 -4.59 18.88 5.70
N GLY A 299 -4.28 18.54 4.46
CA GLY A 299 -4.87 17.42 3.72
C GLY A 299 -4.17 16.09 4.00
N MET A 300 -4.14 15.24 2.97
CA MET A 300 -3.63 13.87 3.05
C MET A 300 -2.36 13.71 2.19
N PRO A 301 -1.32 13.01 2.68
CA PRO A 301 -0.11 12.75 1.91
C PRO A 301 -0.38 11.77 0.75
N SER A 302 0.44 11.83 -0.30
CA SER A 302 0.41 10.83 -1.38
C SER A 302 0.99 9.49 -0.94
N LEU A 303 0.70 8.42 -1.70
CA LEU A 303 1.31 7.11 -1.47
C LEU A 303 2.84 7.18 -1.49
N SER A 304 3.43 7.98 -2.39
CA SER A 304 4.88 8.18 -2.45
C SER A 304 5.42 8.86 -1.18
N GLN A 305 4.76 9.91 -0.69
CA GLN A 305 5.18 10.62 0.54
C GLN A 305 5.13 9.70 1.76
N MET A 306 4.06 8.91 1.90
CA MET A 306 3.94 7.91 2.96
C MET A 306 5.04 6.84 2.82
N THR A 307 5.25 6.30 1.62
CA THR A 307 6.24 5.25 1.39
C THR A 307 7.67 5.71 1.69
N GLU A 308 8.05 6.89 1.23
CA GLU A 308 9.38 7.46 1.53
C GLU A 308 9.58 7.66 3.04
N THR A 309 8.55 8.15 3.74
CA THR A 309 8.61 8.36 5.18
C THR A 309 8.76 7.04 5.92
N ALA A 310 7.99 6.02 5.52
CA ALA A 310 8.12 4.67 6.07
C ALA A 310 9.54 4.11 5.88
N LEU A 311 10.08 4.22 4.66
CA LEU A 311 11.44 3.78 4.37
C LEU A 311 12.48 4.52 5.22
N LYS A 312 12.37 5.84 5.36
CA LYS A 312 13.30 6.64 6.19
C LYS A 312 13.33 6.17 7.65
N VAL A 313 12.17 5.82 8.21
CA VAL A 313 12.07 5.27 9.58
C VAL A 313 12.66 3.86 9.67
N LEU A 314 12.25 2.96 8.76
CA LEU A 314 12.62 1.54 8.79
C LEU A 314 14.09 1.29 8.43
N LEU A 315 14.71 2.16 7.64
CA LEU A 315 16.13 2.07 7.25
C LEU A 315 17.10 2.21 8.42
N LYS A 316 16.64 2.67 9.58
CA LYS A 316 17.46 2.79 10.80
C LYS A 316 17.83 1.42 11.38
N ASN A 317 17.06 0.36 11.11
CA ASN A 317 17.38 -0.97 11.64
C ASN A 317 18.47 -1.67 10.82
N GLU A 318 19.60 -1.95 11.47
CA GLU A 318 20.75 -2.62 10.85
C GLU A 318 20.47 -4.06 10.41
N LYS A 319 19.45 -4.73 10.96
CA LYS A 319 18.99 -6.07 10.50
C LYS A 319 18.12 -6.01 9.25
N GLY A 320 17.77 -4.80 8.80
CA GLY A 320 16.93 -4.53 7.65
C GLY A 320 15.45 -4.47 7.99
N PHE A 321 14.61 -4.39 6.97
CA PHE A 321 13.18 -4.18 7.11
C PHE A 321 12.32 -5.06 6.20
N LEU A 322 11.05 -5.18 6.56
CA LEU A 322 9.96 -5.52 5.65
C LEU A 322 9.00 -4.34 5.57
N LEU A 323 8.69 -3.88 4.36
CA LEU A 323 7.67 -2.87 4.11
C LEU A 323 6.70 -3.39 3.05
N VAL A 324 5.40 -3.34 3.35
CA VAL A 324 4.32 -3.60 2.38
C VAL A 324 3.65 -2.29 2.00
N VAL A 325 3.49 -2.03 0.71
CA VAL A 325 2.89 -0.79 0.20
C VAL A 325 1.73 -1.13 -0.71
N GLU A 326 0.54 -0.67 -0.37
CA GLU A 326 -0.69 -0.96 -1.10
C GLU A 326 -1.23 0.28 -1.83
N GLY A 327 -1.38 0.16 -3.15
CA GLY A 327 -2.18 1.08 -3.97
C GLY A 327 -3.64 0.63 -4.03
N GLY A 328 -4.34 0.60 -2.89
CA GLY A 328 -5.63 -0.11 -2.79
C GLY A 328 -6.83 0.66 -3.35
N MET A 329 -6.67 1.95 -3.64
CA MET A 329 -7.72 2.75 -4.29
C MET A 329 -7.86 2.48 -5.79
N ILE A 330 -6.92 1.74 -6.41
CA ILE A 330 -7.04 1.22 -7.79
C ILE A 330 -8.30 0.33 -7.90
N ASP A 331 -8.42 -0.67 -7.03
CA ASP A 331 -9.59 -1.54 -6.90
C ASP A 331 -10.88 -0.76 -6.65
N GLN A 332 -10.85 0.19 -5.72
CA GLN A 332 -12.01 1.01 -5.38
C GLN A 332 -12.52 1.82 -6.58
N ALA A 333 -11.62 2.39 -7.39
CA ALA A 333 -11.97 3.10 -8.61
C ALA A 333 -12.56 2.15 -9.67
N HIS A 334 -11.95 0.97 -9.86
CA HIS A 334 -12.49 -0.06 -10.77
C HIS A 334 -13.90 -0.51 -10.37
N HIS A 335 -14.14 -0.79 -9.09
CA HIS A 335 -15.46 -1.18 -8.59
C HIS A 335 -16.55 -0.11 -8.79
N ARG A 336 -16.17 1.16 -8.81
CA ARG A 336 -17.08 2.29 -9.08
C ARG A 336 -17.30 2.56 -10.58
N GLY A 337 -16.58 1.86 -11.45
CA GLY A 337 -16.57 2.11 -12.89
C GLY A 337 -15.79 3.38 -13.27
N TYR A 338 -14.93 3.89 -12.39
CA TYR A 338 -14.15 5.11 -12.60
C TYR A 338 -12.79 4.76 -13.21
N ALA A 339 -12.82 4.38 -14.48
CA ALA A 339 -11.62 3.88 -15.17
C ALA A 339 -10.46 4.88 -15.13
N ARG A 340 -10.73 6.17 -15.40
CA ARG A 340 -9.71 7.23 -15.34
C ARG A 340 -9.03 7.28 -13.97
N ASP A 341 -9.81 7.29 -12.90
CA ASP A 341 -9.26 7.35 -11.54
C ASP A 341 -8.46 6.09 -11.19
N ALA A 342 -8.86 4.91 -11.68
CA ALA A 342 -8.07 3.70 -11.50
C ALA A 342 -6.69 3.78 -12.19
N LEU A 343 -6.62 4.43 -13.36
CA LEU A 343 -5.35 4.68 -14.04
C LEU A 343 -4.52 5.76 -13.32
N ASP A 344 -5.14 6.84 -12.85
CA ASP A 344 -4.49 7.88 -12.03
C ASP A 344 -3.88 7.27 -10.75
N GLU A 345 -4.63 6.40 -10.04
CA GLU A 345 -4.14 5.67 -8.87
C GLU A 345 -2.97 4.73 -9.22
N THR A 346 -3.03 4.06 -10.38
CA THR A 346 -1.93 3.20 -10.85
C THR A 346 -0.66 4.01 -11.15
N VAL A 347 -0.81 5.22 -11.70
CA VAL A 347 0.32 6.16 -11.91
C VAL A 347 0.89 6.63 -10.57
N CYS A 348 0.05 6.90 -9.57
CA CYS A 348 0.50 7.25 -8.22
C CYS A 348 1.22 6.09 -7.53
N PHE A 349 0.74 4.86 -7.71
CA PHE A 349 1.41 3.64 -7.26
C PHE A 349 2.79 3.48 -7.89
N GLU A 350 2.90 3.68 -9.21
CA GLU A 350 4.18 3.66 -9.91
C GLU A 350 5.14 4.75 -9.42
N ALA A 351 4.64 5.95 -9.12
CA ALA A 351 5.44 7.01 -8.52
C ALA A 351 6.00 6.61 -7.15
N ALA A 352 5.27 5.83 -6.35
CA ALA A 352 5.76 5.32 -5.06
C ALA A 352 6.87 4.27 -5.23
N VAL A 353 6.75 3.40 -6.24
CA VAL A 353 7.80 2.44 -6.64
C VAL A 353 9.06 3.20 -7.05
N GLN A 354 8.94 4.20 -7.93
CA GLN A 354 10.06 4.99 -8.42
C GLN A 354 10.76 5.79 -7.30
N ALA A 355 9.98 6.43 -6.43
CA ALA A 355 10.48 7.15 -5.26
C ALA A 355 11.29 6.23 -4.33
N SER A 356 10.79 5.02 -4.09
CA SER A 356 11.46 4.01 -3.26
C SER A 356 12.79 3.56 -3.85
N ILE A 357 12.81 3.25 -5.15
CA ILE A 357 14.06 2.88 -5.85
C ILE A 357 15.09 4.00 -5.75
N ASN A 358 14.67 5.25 -5.96
CA ASN A 358 15.56 6.41 -5.87
C ASN A 358 16.12 6.60 -4.46
N LEU A 359 15.28 6.49 -3.44
CA LEU A 359 15.69 6.58 -2.04
C LEU A 359 16.66 5.46 -1.65
N LEU A 360 16.34 4.20 -1.99
CA LEU A 360 17.18 3.05 -1.68
C LEU A 360 18.53 3.10 -2.41
N ARG A 361 18.55 3.61 -3.65
CA ARG A 361 19.78 3.87 -4.40
C ARG A 361 20.62 4.96 -3.74
N ALA A 362 20.00 6.09 -3.38
CA ALA A 362 20.69 7.19 -2.71
C ALA A 362 21.26 6.77 -1.34
N ARG A 363 20.61 5.80 -0.67
CA ARG A 363 21.06 5.21 0.60
C ARG A 363 22.07 4.06 0.43
N GLY A 364 22.39 3.65 -0.80
CA GLY A 364 23.37 2.59 -1.08
C GLY A 364 22.89 1.18 -0.67
N VAL A 365 21.58 0.96 -0.55
CA VAL A 365 21.01 -0.32 -0.07
C VAL A 365 20.14 -1.02 -1.10
N LEU A 366 20.00 -0.46 -2.31
CA LEU A 366 19.17 -1.03 -3.38
C LEU A 366 19.57 -2.48 -3.70
N ASP A 367 20.86 -2.77 -3.84
CA ASP A 367 21.37 -4.11 -4.17
C ASP A 367 21.12 -5.15 -3.05
N SER A 368 20.87 -4.68 -1.83
CA SER A 368 20.51 -5.52 -0.67
C SER A 368 19.00 -5.58 -0.42
N THR A 369 18.20 -4.98 -1.29
CA THR A 369 16.74 -4.87 -1.14
C THR A 369 16.02 -5.64 -2.24
N LEU A 370 15.20 -6.61 -1.85
CA LEU A 370 14.27 -7.28 -2.75
C LEU A 370 13.01 -6.41 -2.91
N ILE A 371 12.76 -5.93 -4.13
CA ILE A 371 11.54 -5.17 -4.47
C ILE A 371 10.65 -6.06 -5.34
N ILE A 372 9.40 -6.26 -4.91
CA ILE A 372 8.39 -7.03 -5.64
C ILE A 372 7.21 -6.13 -5.91
N VAL A 373 6.66 -6.18 -7.13
CA VAL A 373 5.41 -5.51 -7.51
C VAL A 373 4.44 -6.60 -7.98
N THR A 374 3.26 -6.64 -7.39
CA THR A 374 2.17 -7.56 -7.74
C THR A 374 0.81 -6.88 -7.60
N SER A 375 -0.24 -7.58 -8.02
CA SER A 375 -1.63 -7.29 -7.70
C SER A 375 -2.17 -8.22 -6.64
#